data_AF-T0Q4U6-F1
#
_entry.id   AF-T0Q4U6-F1
#
_cell.length_a   1.000
_cell.length_b   1.000
_cell.length_c   1.000
_cell.angle_alpha   90.00
_cell.angle_beta   90.00
_cell.angle_gamma   90.00
#
_symmetry.space_group_name_H-M   'P 1'
#
loop_
_entity.id
_entity.type
_entity.pdbx_description
1 polymer ?
#
loop_
_entity_poly.entity_id
_entity_poly.type
_entity_poly.pdbx_seq_one_letter_code
_entity_poly.pdbx_strand_id
1 'polypeptide(L)'
;MSIKLFIKNEIHSIQLQFDVNDSIAAVKAAYQKSGKVQGRLDYIVLLHRGKELQDEKSIAEHGINDGAILVHIETLHEPFRPVNYAVLADAIKQRHLHEQANLKMMQQDGTMHHLGFDKSIISRSSPKSTPLPRQKSSGRTFFNQVSVLVNGCSYHVLPSMEGRWNGELESIPSQDEGTQVCSCELTFREEGVWNLRQMRTSISGLTTTQHLWIKPAADGVLKLETDDPSLRGSDITMREVGANILIITATSKRTGRPVMVETITSIDSTRRLRTVQRFDETGGFRFVYVMNERRVVDAVSGAMERYDPNF
;
A
#
# COMPACT_ATOMS: atom_id res chain seq x y z
N MET A 1 -14.87 -7.26 24.86
CA MET A 1 -15.94 -6.44 25.47
C MET A 1 -16.98 -6.23 24.40
N SER A 2 -18.26 -6.51 24.68
CA SER A 2 -19.29 -6.43 23.64
C SER A 2 -19.92 -5.04 23.57
N ILE A 3 -20.13 -4.52 22.35
CA ILE A 3 -20.79 -3.24 22.09
C ILE A 3 -21.91 -3.41 21.05
N LYS A 4 -22.85 -2.48 21.06
CA LYS A 4 -23.95 -2.34 20.12
C LYS A 4 -23.63 -1.22 19.14
N LEU A 5 -23.73 -1.51 17.85
CA LEU A 5 -23.55 -0.54 16.77
C LEU A 5 -24.83 -0.40 15.98
N PHE A 6 -25.15 0.83 15.58
CA PHE A 6 -26.25 1.13 14.68
C PHE A 6 -25.73 1.32 13.27
N ILE A 7 -26.13 0.48 12.32
CA ILE A 7 -25.79 0.64 10.91
C ILE A 7 -26.99 1.25 10.19
N LYS A 8 -26.79 2.42 9.58
CA LYS A 8 -27.83 3.18 8.89
C LYS A 8 -27.53 3.28 7.40
N ASN A 9 -28.56 3.10 6.57
CA ASN A 9 -28.58 3.54 5.18
C ASN A 9 -29.82 4.45 4.98
N GLU A 10 -30.20 4.71 3.74
CA GLU A 10 -31.32 5.60 3.43
C GLU A 10 -32.69 5.06 3.88
N ILE A 11 -32.85 3.73 4.00
CA ILE A 11 -34.14 3.07 4.28
C ILE A 11 -34.19 2.41 5.66
N HIS A 12 -33.04 1.98 6.19
CA HIS A 12 -32.92 1.09 7.33
C HIS A 12 -31.94 1.63 8.36
N SER A 13 -32.28 1.42 9.62
CA SER A 13 -31.39 1.60 10.78
C SER A 13 -31.45 0.32 11.59
N ILE A 14 -30.41 -0.50 11.52
CA ILE A 14 -30.32 -1.76 12.25
C ILE A 14 -29.36 -1.65 13.42
N GLN A 15 -29.61 -2.43 14.47
CA GLN A 15 -28.70 -2.56 15.60
C GLN A 15 -28.08 -3.95 15.57
N LEU A 16 -26.75 -4.03 15.62
CA LEU A 16 -26.00 -5.26 15.66
C LEU A 16 -25.02 -5.24 16.84
N GLN A 17 -24.65 -6.41 17.34
CA GLN A 17 -23.77 -6.57 18.50
C GLN A 17 -22.44 -7.21 18.09
N PHE A 18 -21.34 -6.65 18.58
CA PHE A 18 -19.96 -7.02 18.21
C PHE A 18 -19.06 -7.07 19.43
N ASP A 19 -17.90 -7.71 19.33
CA ASP A 19 -16.78 -7.46 20.23
C ASP A 19 -15.98 -6.24 19.76
N VAL A 20 -15.44 -5.44 20.67
CA VAL A 20 -14.60 -4.27 20.33
C VAL A 20 -13.37 -4.61 19.48
N ASN A 21 -12.92 -5.87 19.52
CA ASN A 21 -11.79 -6.34 18.72
C ASN A 21 -12.22 -6.94 17.37
N ASP A 22 -13.52 -7.02 17.09
CA ASP A 22 -13.99 -7.44 15.77
C ASP A 22 -13.55 -6.43 14.71
N SER A 23 -13.11 -6.94 13.56
CA SER A 23 -12.72 -6.12 12.43
C SER A 23 -13.93 -5.48 11.75
N ILE A 24 -13.70 -4.39 11.03
CA ILE A 24 -14.74 -3.76 10.21
C ILE A 24 -15.23 -4.71 9.12
N ALA A 25 -14.37 -5.59 8.59
CA ALA A 25 -14.81 -6.67 7.70
C ALA A 25 -15.86 -7.59 8.38
N ALA A 26 -15.69 -7.91 9.67
CA ALA A 26 -16.67 -8.69 10.42
C ALA A 26 -18.00 -7.92 10.61
N VAL A 27 -17.92 -6.60 10.84
CA VAL A 27 -19.10 -5.72 10.89
C VAL A 27 -19.85 -5.72 9.56
N LYS A 28 -19.14 -5.59 8.43
CA LYS A 28 -19.73 -5.65 7.08
C LYS A 28 -20.31 -7.02 6.77
N ALA A 29 -19.66 -8.11 7.19
CA ALA A 29 -20.19 -9.47 7.04
C ALA A 29 -21.49 -9.69 7.83
N ALA A 30 -21.57 -9.19 9.07
CA ALA A 30 -22.80 -9.25 9.86
C ALA A 30 -23.91 -8.37 9.25
N TYR A 31 -23.54 -7.21 8.71
CA TYR A 31 -24.47 -6.35 8.00
C TYR A 31 -25.03 -7.02 6.74
N GLN A 32 -24.19 -7.67 5.93
CA GLN A 32 -24.66 -8.50 4.81
C GLN A 32 -25.66 -9.57 5.24
N LYS A 33 -25.35 -10.31 6.32
CA LYS A 33 -26.23 -11.36 6.87
C LYS A 33 -27.57 -10.83 7.36
N SER A 34 -27.67 -9.55 7.72
CA SER A 34 -28.94 -8.93 8.12
C SER A 34 -29.94 -8.79 6.96
N GLY A 35 -29.48 -8.86 5.71
CA GLY A 35 -30.31 -8.64 4.53
C GLY A 35 -30.79 -7.20 4.35
N LYS A 36 -30.18 -6.23 5.07
CA LYS A 36 -30.55 -4.80 5.03
C LYS A 36 -29.52 -3.91 4.34
N VAL A 37 -28.57 -4.51 3.62
CA VAL A 37 -27.62 -3.77 2.77
C VAL A 37 -28.37 -3.22 1.57
N GLN A 38 -28.14 -1.96 1.23
CA GLN A 38 -28.65 -1.34 0.01
C GLN A 38 -27.58 -1.29 -1.08
N GLY A 39 -27.99 -1.32 -2.34
CA GLY A 39 -27.05 -1.34 -3.45
C GLY A 39 -26.25 -2.64 -3.48
N ARG A 40 -24.92 -2.51 -3.50
CA ARG A 40 -24.01 -3.64 -3.69
C ARG A 40 -23.73 -4.40 -2.41
N LEU A 41 -23.92 -5.73 -2.46
CA LEU A 41 -23.54 -6.61 -1.37
C LEU A 41 -22.03 -6.80 -1.30
N ASP A 42 -21.36 -6.85 -2.45
CA ASP A 42 -19.96 -7.23 -2.58
C ASP A 42 -18.96 -6.08 -2.40
N TYR A 43 -19.44 -4.88 -2.09
CA TYR A 43 -18.62 -3.72 -1.74
C TYR A 43 -19.42 -2.74 -0.89
N ILE A 44 -19.18 -2.82 0.42
CA ILE A 44 -19.89 -2.03 1.42
C ILE A 44 -18.93 -0.97 1.96
N VAL A 45 -19.34 0.29 1.87
CA VAL A 45 -18.60 1.41 2.46
C VAL A 45 -19.33 1.88 3.71
N LEU A 46 -18.67 1.72 4.87
CA LEU A 46 -19.18 2.20 6.15
C LEU A 46 -18.38 3.42 6.59
N LEU A 47 -19.08 4.47 6.97
CA LEU A 47 -18.51 5.70 7.51
C LEU A 47 -18.80 5.81 9.01
N HIS A 48 -17.83 6.29 9.77
CA HIS A 48 -18.02 6.78 11.13
C HIS A 48 -17.45 8.19 11.23
N ARG A 49 -18.28 9.16 11.67
CA ARG A 49 -17.90 10.59 11.77
C ARG A 49 -17.29 11.13 10.47
N GLY A 50 -17.87 10.75 9.33
CA GLY A 50 -17.44 11.19 8.00
C GLY A 50 -16.17 10.52 7.46
N LYS A 51 -15.59 9.55 8.17
CA LYS A 51 -14.42 8.79 7.71
C LYS A 51 -14.79 7.36 7.36
N GLU A 52 -14.27 6.88 6.24
CA GLU A 52 -14.42 5.48 5.85
C GLU A 52 -13.66 4.56 6.81
N LEU A 53 -14.32 3.46 7.15
CA LEU A 53 -13.80 2.42 8.02
C LEU A 53 -13.03 1.39 7.21
N GLN A 54 -11.81 1.09 7.67
CA GLN A 54 -10.89 0.17 7.00
C GLN A 54 -11.17 -1.26 7.43
N ASP A 55 -11.29 -2.18 6.46
CA ASP A 55 -11.74 -3.55 6.69
C ASP A 55 -10.88 -4.33 7.69
N GLU A 56 -9.57 -4.08 7.70
CA GLU A 56 -8.59 -4.77 8.53
C GLU A 56 -8.57 -4.28 9.98
N LYS A 57 -9.01 -3.05 10.23
CA LYS A 57 -8.99 -2.48 11.58
C LYS A 57 -10.15 -2.97 12.41
N SER A 58 -9.92 -3.07 13.71
CA SER A 58 -10.95 -3.32 14.70
C SER A 58 -11.80 -2.08 14.98
N ILE A 59 -12.98 -2.34 15.54
CA ILE A 59 -13.86 -1.32 16.09
C ILE A 59 -13.10 -0.41 17.10
N ALA A 60 -12.30 -1.01 17.97
CA ALA A 60 -11.50 -0.29 18.96
C ALA A 60 -10.44 0.62 18.34
N GLU A 61 -9.74 0.16 17.30
CA GLU A 61 -8.73 0.96 16.58
C GLU A 61 -9.33 2.17 15.86
N HIS A 62 -10.60 2.11 15.50
CA HIS A 62 -11.35 3.26 14.97
C HIS A 62 -11.94 4.16 16.07
N GLY A 63 -11.73 3.84 17.35
CA GLY A 63 -12.29 4.59 18.48
C GLY A 63 -13.82 4.59 18.49
N ILE A 64 -14.43 3.50 18.01
CA ILE A 64 -15.88 3.34 17.95
C ILE A 64 -16.37 2.81 19.29
N ASN A 65 -17.31 3.54 19.90
CA ASN A 65 -17.85 3.22 21.22
C ASN A 65 -19.24 2.56 21.13
N ASP A 66 -19.71 2.04 22.26
CA ASP A 66 -21.07 1.51 22.38
C ASP A 66 -22.13 2.56 21.97
N GLY A 67 -23.12 2.12 21.21
CA GLY A 67 -24.18 2.96 20.66
C GLY A 67 -23.77 3.81 19.45
N ALA A 68 -22.54 3.66 18.92
CA ALA A 68 -22.10 4.44 17.76
C ALA A 68 -22.91 4.12 16.49
N ILE A 69 -23.02 5.13 15.63
CA ILE A 69 -23.73 5.04 14.35
C ILE A 69 -22.71 4.94 13.22
N LEU A 70 -22.84 3.90 12.42
CA LEU A 70 -22.13 3.69 11.17
C LEU A 70 -23.08 3.99 10.01
N VAL A 71 -22.64 4.82 9.07
CA VAL A 71 -23.45 5.19 7.90
C VAL A 71 -22.95 4.41 6.70
N HIS A 72 -23.82 3.60 6.11
CA HIS A 72 -23.59 2.97 4.82
C HIS A 72 -23.95 3.96 3.71
N ILE A 73 -23.00 4.20 2.80
CA ILE A 73 -23.22 4.97 1.58
C ILE A 73 -23.21 4.05 0.38
N GLU A 74 -24.16 4.23 -0.53
CA GLU A 74 -24.16 3.53 -1.81
C GLU A 74 -23.05 4.10 -2.70
N THR A 75 -22.25 3.21 -3.27
CA THR A 75 -21.16 3.60 -4.17
C THR A 75 -21.59 3.37 -5.61
N LEU A 76 -21.34 4.35 -6.47
CA LEU A 76 -21.57 4.25 -7.91
C LEU A 76 -20.42 3.53 -8.64
N HIS A 77 -19.38 3.11 -7.91
CA HIS A 77 -18.17 2.53 -8.45
C HIS A 77 -18.20 1.01 -8.31
N GLU A 78 -17.81 0.30 -9.37
CA GLU A 78 -17.70 -1.15 -9.32
C GLU A 78 -16.30 -1.58 -8.85
N PRO A 79 -16.16 -2.36 -7.75
CA PRO A 79 -14.91 -3.05 -7.46
C PRO A 79 -14.55 -4.02 -8.60
N PHE A 80 -13.26 -4.13 -8.91
CA PHE A 80 -12.75 -5.10 -9.89
C PHE A 80 -13.00 -6.56 -9.49
N ARG A 81 -13.16 -6.86 -8.20
CA ARG A 81 -13.59 -8.15 -7.69
C ARG A 81 -14.54 -8.02 -6.51
N PRO A 82 -15.59 -8.86 -6.44
CA PRO A 82 -16.49 -8.89 -5.29
C PRO A 82 -15.74 -9.23 -4.01
N VAL A 83 -15.95 -8.46 -2.95
CA VAL A 83 -15.38 -8.74 -1.62
C VAL A 83 -16.29 -9.70 -0.89
N ASN A 84 -15.74 -10.85 -0.47
CA ASN A 84 -16.41 -11.76 0.43
C ASN A 84 -16.03 -11.41 1.88
N TYR A 85 -16.84 -10.58 2.53
CA TYR A 85 -16.54 -10.08 3.88
C TYR A 85 -16.49 -11.19 4.94
N ALA A 86 -17.19 -12.31 4.76
CA ALA A 86 -17.08 -13.44 5.69
C ALA A 86 -15.68 -14.06 5.62
N VAL A 87 -15.18 -14.34 4.41
CA VAL A 87 -13.83 -14.89 4.20
C VAL A 87 -12.76 -13.90 4.65
N LEU A 88 -12.93 -12.62 4.34
CA LEU A 88 -11.99 -11.57 4.75
C LEU A 88 -11.92 -11.42 6.28
N ALA A 89 -13.08 -11.39 6.96
CA ALA A 89 -13.15 -11.31 8.41
C ALA A 89 -12.46 -12.51 9.08
N ASP A 90 -12.69 -13.73 8.57
CA ASP A 90 -12.03 -14.93 9.07
C ASP A 90 -10.51 -14.87 8.86
N ALA A 91 -10.05 -14.43 7.69
CA ALA A 91 -8.62 -14.28 7.42
C ALA A 91 -7.94 -13.29 8.38
N ILE A 92 -8.57 -12.13 8.63
CA ILE A 92 -8.08 -11.12 9.59
C ILE A 92 -8.02 -11.72 11.01
N LYS A 93 -9.07 -12.43 11.42
CA LYS A 93 -9.13 -13.07 12.74
C LYS A 93 -8.03 -14.12 12.91
N GLN A 94 -7.81 -14.97 11.92
CA GLN A 94 -6.74 -15.98 11.97
C GLN A 94 -5.36 -15.35 12.05
N ARG A 95 -5.13 -14.28 11.28
CA ARG A 95 -3.88 -13.51 11.35
C ARG A 95 -3.63 -12.96 12.75
N HIS A 96 -4.63 -12.32 13.36
CA HIS A 96 -4.49 -11.75 14.70
C HIS A 96 -4.22 -12.81 15.78
N LEU A 97 -4.87 -13.97 15.68
CA LEU A 97 -4.59 -15.11 16.57
C LEU A 97 -3.16 -15.61 16.42
N HIS A 98 -2.65 -15.69 15.19
CA HIS A 98 -1.27 -16.10 14.91
C HIS A 98 -0.26 -15.10 15.47
N GLU A 99 -0.49 -13.79 15.27
CA GLU A 99 0.36 -12.72 15.82
C GLU A 99 0.41 -12.76 17.36
N GLN A 100 -0.74 -12.94 18.03
CA GLN A 100 -0.77 -13.08 19.49
C GLN A 100 -0.06 -14.34 19.98
N ALA A 101 -0.16 -15.46 19.26
CA ALA A 101 0.55 -16.69 19.60
C ALA A 101 2.07 -16.49 19.51
N ASN A 102 2.54 -15.83 18.45
CA ASN A 102 3.96 -15.53 18.26
C ASN A 102 4.49 -14.58 19.36
N LEU A 103 3.72 -13.55 19.72
CA LEU A 103 4.08 -12.64 20.81
C LEU A 103 4.19 -13.35 22.16
N LYS A 104 3.31 -14.32 22.45
CA LYS A 104 3.37 -15.13 23.68
C LYS A 104 4.60 -16.04 23.73
N MET A 105 4.97 -16.64 22.60
CA MET A 105 6.21 -17.45 22.52
C MET A 105 7.46 -16.60 22.77
N MET A 106 7.51 -15.38 22.22
CA MET A 106 8.63 -14.43 22.46
C MET A 106 8.74 -13.96 23.93
N GLN A 107 7.64 -13.95 24.68
CA GLN A 107 7.64 -13.57 26.09
C GLN A 107 8.01 -14.73 27.03
N GLN A 108 7.91 -15.99 26.58
CA GLN A 108 8.31 -17.17 27.35
C GLN A 108 9.80 -17.51 27.21
N ASP A 109 10.42 -17.24 26.06
CA ASP A 109 11.85 -17.48 25.80
C ASP A 109 12.76 -16.31 26.23
N GLY A 110 12.71 -15.97 27.52
CA GLY A 110 13.54 -14.92 28.15
C GLY A 110 15.05 -15.19 28.21
N THR A 111 15.62 -15.95 27.27
CA THR A 111 17.08 -16.18 27.18
C THR A 111 17.58 -15.72 25.82
N MET A 112 18.13 -14.51 25.76
CA MET A 112 18.86 -14.00 24.60
C MET A 112 20.08 -14.89 24.33
N HIS A 113 20.00 -15.80 23.35
CA HIS A 113 21.19 -16.37 22.75
C HIS A 113 21.76 -15.40 21.72
N HIS A 114 22.86 -14.77 22.12
CA HIS A 114 23.78 -14.06 21.25
C HIS A 114 24.40 -15.07 20.25
N LEU A 115 23.87 -15.15 19.04
CA LEU A 115 24.56 -15.74 17.89
C LEU A 115 25.07 -14.53 17.09
N GLY A 116 26.31 -14.07 17.28
CA GLY A 116 27.52 -14.82 17.02
C GLY A 116 28.13 -14.30 15.70
N PHE A 117 28.48 -13.01 15.68
CA PHE A 117 29.48 -12.50 14.74
C PHE A 117 30.81 -13.13 15.14
N ASP A 118 31.26 -14.16 14.43
CA ASP A 118 32.69 -14.47 14.24
C ASP A 118 32.85 -15.75 13.40
N LYS A 119 33.28 -15.58 12.14
CA LYS A 119 34.38 -16.32 11.46
C LYS A 119 34.36 -16.14 9.93
N SER A 120 35.22 -15.21 9.47
CA SER A 120 36.20 -15.32 8.36
C SER A 120 35.85 -15.99 7.02
N ILE A 121 35.71 -15.15 5.99
CA ILE A 121 36.58 -14.99 4.80
C ILE A 121 37.59 -16.14 4.47
N ILE A 122 37.43 -16.75 3.26
CA ILE A 122 38.37 -17.51 2.37
C ILE A 122 38.37 -19.08 2.32
N SER A 123 37.93 -19.57 1.15
CA SER A 123 38.35 -20.70 0.26
C SER A 123 38.22 -22.21 0.58
N ARG A 124 37.49 -22.86 -0.36
CA ARG A 124 37.87 -23.98 -1.28
C ARG A 124 37.16 -25.35 -1.14
N SER A 125 36.83 -25.85 -2.34
CA SER A 125 36.45 -27.19 -2.80
C SER A 125 35.09 -27.78 -2.41
N SER A 126 34.22 -27.88 -3.43
CA SER A 126 33.11 -28.84 -3.56
C SER A 126 33.62 -30.29 -3.56
N PRO A 127 32.78 -31.28 -3.17
CA PRO A 127 31.99 -31.94 -4.22
C PRO A 127 30.54 -32.30 -3.83
N LYS A 128 29.67 -32.16 -4.83
CA LYS A 128 28.40 -32.86 -5.07
C LYS A 128 27.51 -33.17 -3.86
N SER A 129 26.62 -32.24 -3.55
CA SER A 129 25.31 -32.57 -2.98
C SER A 129 24.22 -32.31 -4.01
N THR A 130 23.43 -33.34 -4.26
CA THR A 130 22.19 -33.40 -5.03
C THR A 130 21.37 -32.11 -4.90
N PRO A 131 20.79 -31.55 -5.98
CA PRO A 131 19.92 -30.40 -5.82
C PRO A 131 18.68 -30.85 -5.07
N LEU A 132 18.57 -30.43 -3.81
CA LEU A 132 17.28 -30.34 -3.12
C LEU A 132 16.33 -29.54 -4.04
N PRO A 133 15.06 -29.95 -4.17
CA PRO A 133 14.11 -29.23 -5.00
C PRO A 133 14.11 -27.77 -4.55
N ARG A 134 14.37 -26.86 -5.49
CA ARG A 134 14.27 -25.42 -5.27
C ARG A 134 12.87 -25.16 -4.72
N GLN A 135 12.79 -24.99 -3.41
CA GLN A 135 11.63 -24.42 -2.77
C GLN A 135 11.45 -23.08 -3.49
N LYS A 136 10.33 -22.90 -4.20
CA LYS A 136 10.01 -21.64 -4.87
C LYS A 136 9.91 -20.59 -3.78
N SER A 137 11.04 -19.97 -3.46
CA SER A 137 11.07 -18.76 -2.67
C SER A 137 10.31 -17.72 -3.47
N SER A 138 9.54 -16.88 -2.77
CA SER A 138 8.78 -15.75 -3.27
C SER A 138 9.45 -15.07 -4.47
N GLY A 139 8.68 -14.49 -5.40
CA GLY A 139 9.18 -13.90 -6.66
C GLY A 139 10.32 -12.87 -6.55
N ARG A 140 10.73 -12.45 -5.34
CA ARG A 140 11.93 -11.67 -5.04
C ARG A 140 12.97 -12.41 -4.19
N THR A 141 14.25 -12.15 -4.43
CA THR A 141 15.38 -12.61 -3.61
C THR A 141 16.27 -11.44 -3.23
N PHE A 142 16.58 -11.26 -1.94
CA PHE A 142 17.51 -10.24 -1.47
C PHE A 142 18.93 -10.74 -1.60
N PHE A 143 19.82 -9.91 -2.15
CA PHE A 143 21.27 -10.20 -2.18
C PHE A 143 22.09 -9.19 -1.36
N ASN A 144 21.44 -8.11 -0.89
CA ASN A 144 21.89 -7.29 0.23
C ASN A 144 20.65 -6.68 0.93
N GLN A 145 20.83 -5.81 1.92
CA GLN A 145 19.72 -5.26 2.71
C GLN A 145 18.69 -4.44 1.93
N VAL A 146 19.04 -3.88 0.77
CA VAL A 146 18.18 -2.94 0.01
C VAL A 146 18.03 -3.31 -1.47
N SER A 147 18.74 -4.34 -1.92
CA SER A 147 18.74 -4.76 -3.32
C SER A 147 18.14 -6.14 -3.49
N VAL A 148 17.31 -6.26 -4.52
CA VAL A 148 16.52 -7.45 -4.80
C VAL A 148 16.68 -7.91 -6.24
N LEU A 149 16.56 -9.21 -6.42
CA LEU A 149 16.35 -9.85 -7.71
C LEU A 149 14.88 -10.24 -7.83
N VAL A 150 14.19 -9.73 -8.85
CA VAL A 150 12.82 -10.12 -9.18
C VAL A 150 12.78 -10.58 -10.61
N ASN A 151 12.34 -11.83 -10.84
CA ASN A 151 12.32 -12.45 -12.16
C ASN A 151 13.68 -12.37 -12.90
N GLY A 152 14.79 -12.46 -12.16
CA GLY A 152 16.14 -12.36 -12.71
C GLY A 152 16.65 -10.94 -13.01
N CYS A 153 15.84 -9.91 -12.75
CA CYS A 153 16.23 -8.51 -12.88
C CYS A 153 16.63 -7.93 -11.52
N SER A 154 17.69 -7.13 -11.49
CA SER A 154 18.23 -6.47 -10.30
C SER A 154 17.65 -5.06 -10.09
N TYR A 155 17.34 -4.74 -8.84
CA TYR A 155 16.83 -3.45 -8.40
C TYR A 155 17.46 -3.06 -7.08
N HIS A 156 17.88 -1.80 -6.96
CA HIS A 156 18.64 -1.25 -5.84
C HIS A 156 17.94 -0.07 -5.15
N VAL A 157 17.10 0.66 -5.89
CA VAL A 157 16.47 1.90 -5.42
C VAL A 157 15.02 1.67 -5.04
N LEU A 158 14.23 1.02 -5.90
CA LEU A 158 12.81 0.79 -5.68
C LEU A 158 12.50 0.05 -4.36
N PRO A 159 13.24 -0.99 -3.95
CA PRO A 159 12.96 -1.67 -2.68
C PRO A 159 13.15 -0.74 -1.48
N SER A 160 14.11 0.20 -1.56
CA SER A 160 14.30 1.19 -0.51
C SER A 160 13.13 2.18 -0.40
N MET A 161 12.30 2.30 -1.43
CA MET A 161 11.12 3.17 -1.46
C MET A 161 9.87 2.48 -0.90
N GLU A 162 9.92 1.17 -0.61
CA GLU A 162 8.81 0.41 -0.03
C GLU A 162 8.41 0.99 1.33
N GLY A 163 7.12 0.90 1.65
CA GLY A 163 6.51 1.45 2.85
C GLY A 163 5.54 2.59 2.59
N ARG A 164 5.05 3.19 3.68
CA ARG A 164 4.11 4.31 3.64
C ARG A 164 4.82 5.65 3.76
N TRP A 165 4.40 6.62 2.97
CA TRP A 165 4.91 7.98 2.99
C TRP A 165 3.76 8.99 2.98
N ASN A 166 3.91 10.06 3.76
CA ASN A 166 2.96 11.16 3.81
C ASN A 166 3.69 12.48 3.56
N GLY A 167 3.03 13.43 2.93
CA GLY A 167 3.67 14.69 2.58
C GLY A 167 2.69 15.78 2.23
N GLU A 168 3.28 16.90 1.82
CA GLU A 168 2.59 18.05 1.26
C GLU A 168 2.91 18.12 -0.23
N LEU A 169 1.93 18.58 -1.00
CA LEU A 169 1.98 18.73 -2.44
C LEU A 169 1.63 20.15 -2.82
N GLU A 170 2.47 20.74 -3.66
CA GLU A 170 2.24 22.06 -4.26
C GLU A 170 2.37 22.00 -5.78
N SER A 171 1.69 22.90 -6.48
CA SER A 171 1.76 23.05 -7.93
C SER A 171 2.50 24.32 -8.32
N ILE A 172 3.27 24.25 -9.40
CA ILE A 172 3.96 25.40 -10.00
C ILE A 172 3.63 25.42 -11.51
N PRO A 173 2.98 26.48 -12.02
CA PRO A 173 2.40 27.60 -11.26
C PRO A 173 1.29 27.13 -10.30
N SER A 174 1.01 27.91 -9.26
CA SER A 174 -0.02 27.60 -8.27
C SER A 174 -1.39 27.46 -8.94
N GLN A 175 -2.11 26.41 -8.58
CA GLN A 175 -3.47 26.15 -9.04
C GLN A 175 -4.50 26.42 -7.94
N ASP A 176 -5.77 26.56 -8.32
CA ASP A 176 -6.88 26.94 -7.43
C ASP A 176 -7.10 25.98 -6.25
N GLU A 177 -6.65 24.73 -6.37
CA GLU A 177 -6.76 23.72 -5.30
C GLU A 177 -5.78 23.94 -4.13
N GLY A 178 -4.84 24.88 -4.26
CA GLY A 178 -3.87 25.24 -3.22
C GLY A 178 -2.92 24.09 -2.84
N THR A 179 -2.30 24.20 -1.66
CA THR A 179 -1.47 23.15 -1.07
C THR A 179 -2.36 21.95 -0.70
N GLN A 180 -1.94 20.75 -1.09
CA GLN A 180 -2.63 19.50 -0.81
C GLN A 180 -1.78 18.63 0.10
N VAL A 181 -2.41 17.65 0.74
CA VAL A 181 -1.67 16.57 1.41
C VAL A 181 -1.66 15.33 0.53
N CYS A 182 -0.51 14.66 0.48
CA CYS A 182 -0.36 13.40 -0.24
C CYS A 182 -0.03 12.26 0.72
N SER A 183 -0.50 11.07 0.37
CA SER A 183 -0.10 9.81 1.02
C SER A 183 0.19 8.78 -0.05
N CYS A 184 1.16 7.92 0.18
CA CYS A 184 1.38 6.79 -0.70
C CYS A 184 1.88 5.58 0.06
N GLU A 185 1.64 4.42 -0.53
CA GLU A 185 1.98 3.13 0.04
C GLU A 185 2.51 2.27 -1.10
N LEU A 186 3.80 1.93 -1.02
CA LEU A 186 4.48 1.05 -1.97
C LEU A 186 4.72 -0.30 -1.30
N THR A 187 4.18 -1.36 -1.89
CA THR A 187 4.29 -2.71 -1.34
C THR A 187 4.57 -3.70 -2.46
N PHE A 188 5.59 -4.54 -2.28
CA PHE A 188 5.79 -5.70 -3.15
C PHE A 188 4.78 -6.79 -2.83
N ARG A 189 4.27 -7.48 -3.84
CA ARG A 189 3.36 -8.61 -3.68
C ARG A 189 3.99 -9.90 -4.20
N GLU A 190 3.59 -11.04 -3.65
CA GLU A 190 4.12 -12.36 -4.01
C GLU A 190 4.02 -12.68 -5.51
N GLU A 191 3.10 -12.04 -6.24
CA GLU A 191 2.96 -12.18 -7.69
C GLU A 191 4.10 -11.54 -8.50
N GLY A 192 5.11 -10.96 -7.84
CA GLY A 192 6.29 -10.39 -8.51
C GLY A 192 6.09 -8.96 -9.02
N VAL A 193 5.17 -8.22 -8.40
CA VAL A 193 4.75 -6.87 -8.80
C VAL A 193 4.78 -5.97 -7.58
N TRP A 194 5.23 -4.71 -7.75
CA TRP A 194 4.99 -3.69 -6.74
C TRP A 194 3.67 -2.99 -7.01
N ASN A 195 2.88 -2.85 -5.95
CA ASN A 195 1.67 -2.05 -5.95
C ASN A 195 1.95 -0.74 -5.24
N LEU A 196 1.69 0.37 -5.93
CA LEU A 196 1.79 1.72 -5.41
C LEU A 196 0.39 2.32 -5.36
N ARG A 197 -0.10 2.59 -4.15
CA ARG A 197 -1.30 3.42 -3.95
C ARG A 197 -0.86 4.84 -3.65
N GLN A 198 -1.44 5.82 -4.33
CA GLN A 198 -1.22 7.25 -4.10
C GLN A 198 -2.56 7.90 -3.79
N MET A 199 -2.57 8.79 -2.83
CA MET A 199 -3.72 9.57 -2.42
C MET A 199 -3.32 11.04 -2.40
N ARG A 200 -4.20 11.91 -2.90
CA ARG A 200 -4.07 13.36 -2.76
C ARG A 200 -5.37 13.91 -2.23
N THR A 201 -5.30 14.66 -1.15
CA THR A 201 -6.45 15.31 -0.53
C THR A 201 -6.29 16.82 -0.67
N SER A 202 -7.23 17.43 -1.39
CA SER A 202 -7.31 18.88 -1.54
C SER A 202 -7.79 19.55 -0.25
N ILE A 203 -7.65 20.88 -0.18
CA ILE A 203 -8.14 21.67 0.95
C ILE A 203 -9.66 21.57 1.18
N SER A 204 -10.43 21.22 0.14
CA SER A 204 -11.87 20.97 0.25
C SER A 204 -12.23 19.62 0.89
N GLY A 205 -11.22 18.79 1.18
CA GLY A 205 -11.39 17.43 1.70
C GLY A 205 -11.62 16.38 0.61
N LEU A 206 -11.74 16.77 -0.66
CA LEU A 206 -11.83 15.82 -1.77
C LEU A 206 -10.52 15.05 -1.90
N THR A 207 -10.61 13.72 -1.81
CA THR A 207 -9.47 12.80 -1.93
C THR A 207 -9.53 12.05 -3.25
N THR A 208 -8.46 12.15 -4.04
CA THR A 208 -8.25 11.32 -5.22
C THR A 208 -7.31 10.18 -4.86
N THR A 209 -7.64 8.96 -5.31
CA THR A 209 -6.80 7.77 -5.14
C THR A 209 -6.38 7.26 -6.52
N GLN A 210 -5.10 6.94 -6.67
CA GLN A 210 -4.50 6.39 -7.87
C GLN A 210 -3.71 5.13 -7.53
N HIS A 211 -3.80 4.11 -8.39
CA HIS A 211 -3.03 2.89 -8.28
C HIS A 211 -2.03 2.77 -9.44
N LEU A 212 -0.84 2.26 -9.12
CA LEU A 212 0.15 1.86 -10.10
C LEU A 212 0.61 0.43 -9.81
N TRP A 213 0.68 -0.38 -10.86
CA TRP A 213 1.24 -1.73 -10.84
C TRP A 213 2.56 -1.72 -11.58
N ILE A 214 3.64 -2.05 -10.88
CA ILE A 214 5.01 -1.88 -11.35
C ILE A 214 5.62 -3.28 -11.55
N LYS A 215 5.90 -3.63 -12.80
CA LYS A 215 6.39 -4.94 -13.21
C LYS A 215 7.87 -4.85 -13.60
N PRO A 216 8.70 -5.82 -13.19
CA PRO A 216 10.07 -5.95 -13.69
C PRO A 216 10.11 -6.03 -15.22
N ALA A 217 11.08 -5.36 -15.86
CA ALA A 217 11.29 -5.46 -17.31
C ALA A 217 12.75 -5.74 -17.69
N ALA A 218 13.70 -5.09 -17.03
CA ALA A 218 15.13 -5.36 -17.12
C ALA A 218 15.84 -4.83 -15.86
N ASP A 219 17.15 -5.04 -15.73
CA ASP A 219 17.94 -4.46 -14.64
C ASP A 219 17.71 -2.94 -14.54
N GLY A 220 17.24 -2.49 -13.36
CA GLY A 220 16.92 -1.08 -13.11
C GLY A 220 15.79 -0.50 -13.97
N VAL A 221 15.05 -1.30 -14.73
CA VAL A 221 13.96 -0.84 -15.61
C VAL A 221 12.67 -1.59 -15.33
N LEU A 222 11.59 -0.86 -15.06
CA LEU A 222 10.26 -1.39 -14.79
C LEU A 222 9.22 -0.83 -15.76
N LYS A 223 8.15 -1.59 -15.97
CA LYS A 223 6.95 -1.19 -16.71
C LYS A 223 5.80 -0.93 -15.77
N LEU A 224 5.03 0.11 -16.05
CA LEU A 224 3.95 0.55 -15.19
C LEU A 224 2.61 0.49 -15.91
N GLU A 225 1.62 0.03 -15.17
CA GLU A 225 0.20 0.18 -15.48
C GLU A 225 -0.42 1.07 -14.40
N THR A 226 -1.41 1.88 -14.77
CA THR A 226 -2.09 2.78 -13.83
C THR A 226 -3.55 2.93 -14.18
N ASP A 227 -4.38 3.20 -13.17
CA ASP A 227 -5.80 3.53 -13.34
C ASP A 227 -6.05 5.01 -13.66
N ASP A 228 -5.02 5.87 -13.66
CA ASP A 228 -5.12 7.30 -13.98
C ASP A 228 -5.62 7.51 -15.43
N PRO A 229 -6.85 8.05 -15.61
CA PRO A 229 -7.44 8.28 -16.92
C PRO A 229 -6.59 9.22 -17.80
N SER A 230 -5.85 10.15 -17.19
CA SER A 230 -5.02 11.13 -17.91
C SER A 230 -3.80 10.51 -18.57
N LEU A 231 -3.44 9.27 -18.20
CA LEU A 231 -2.30 8.54 -18.75
C LEU A 231 -2.73 7.40 -19.68
N ARG A 232 -4.03 7.24 -19.96
CA ARG A 232 -4.54 6.25 -20.92
C ARG A 232 -3.90 6.45 -22.29
N GLY A 233 -3.58 5.34 -22.95
CA GLY A 233 -2.89 5.37 -24.25
C GLY A 233 -1.40 5.75 -24.16
N SER A 234 -0.80 5.77 -22.97
CA SER A 234 0.64 5.95 -22.80
C SER A 234 1.37 4.62 -22.61
N ASP A 235 2.65 4.59 -22.97
CA ASP A 235 3.61 3.60 -22.47
C ASP A 235 4.35 4.20 -21.27
N ILE A 236 4.31 3.51 -20.12
CA ILE A 236 4.84 4.03 -18.86
C ILE A 236 6.01 3.16 -18.41
N THR A 237 7.15 3.80 -18.19
CA THR A 237 8.38 3.15 -17.73
C THR A 237 8.86 3.81 -16.45
N MET A 238 9.49 3.04 -15.57
CA MET A 238 10.25 3.54 -14.43
C MET A 238 11.68 3.07 -14.57
N ARG A 239 12.63 3.93 -14.23
CA ARG A 239 14.05 3.61 -14.25
C ARG A 239 14.70 4.02 -12.95
N GLU A 240 15.55 3.14 -12.43
CA GLU A 240 16.50 3.48 -11.38
C GLU A 240 17.66 4.25 -12.00
N VAL A 241 18.00 5.39 -11.41
CA VAL A 241 19.10 6.25 -11.86
C VAL A 241 19.99 6.57 -10.67
N GLY A 242 21.27 6.24 -10.79
CA GLY A 242 22.22 6.39 -9.70
C GLY A 242 21.82 5.54 -8.49
N ALA A 243 22.08 6.05 -7.29
CA ALA A 243 21.89 5.30 -6.05
C ALA A 243 20.56 5.58 -5.33
N ASN A 244 19.81 6.61 -5.75
CA ASN A 244 18.70 7.14 -4.96
C ASN A 244 17.57 7.78 -5.78
N ILE A 245 17.60 7.68 -7.11
CA ILE A 245 16.59 8.32 -7.98
C ILE A 245 15.78 7.26 -8.73
N LEU A 246 14.46 7.45 -8.75
CA LEU A 246 13.57 6.79 -9.70
C LEU A 246 13.00 7.83 -10.66
N ILE A 247 12.99 7.52 -11.95
CA ILE A 247 12.35 8.35 -12.97
C ILE A 247 11.23 7.54 -13.61
N ILE A 248 9.99 8.04 -13.50
CA ILE A 248 8.83 7.49 -14.20
C ILE A 248 8.55 8.38 -15.41
N THR A 249 8.43 7.80 -16.59
CA THR A 249 8.09 8.52 -17.82
C THR A 249 6.88 7.86 -18.47
N ALA A 250 5.81 8.63 -18.66
CA ALA A 250 4.68 8.25 -19.48
C ALA A 250 4.80 8.92 -20.86
N THR A 251 4.86 8.11 -21.91
CA THR A 251 5.01 8.55 -23.30
C THR A 251 3.73 8.26 -24.05
N SER A 252 3.13 9.26 -24.70
CA SER A 252 1.95 9.06 -25.54
C SER A 252 2.26 8.10 -26.68
N LYS A 253 1.52 7.01 -26.80
CA LYS A 253 1.67 6.07 -27.93
C LYS A 253 1.28 6.70 -29.27
N ARG A 254 0.46 7.77 -29.24
CA ARG A 254 -0.01 8.47 -30.44
C ARG A 254 1.05 9.44 -31.00
N THR A 255 1.71 10.20 -30.14
CA THR A 255 2.64 11.26 -30.56
C THR A 255 4.11 10.91 -30.35
N GLY A 256 4.40 9.87 -29.55
CA GLY A 256 5.76 9.52 -29.13
C GLY A 256 6.38 10.52 -28.16
N ARG A 257 5.62 11.52 -27.67
CA ARG A 257 6.10 12.57 -26.76
C ARG A 257 5.78 12.23 -25.30
N PRO A 258 6.64 12.63 -24.34
CA PRO A 258 6.31 12.54 -22.93
C PRO A 258 5.07 13.38 -22.60
N VAL A 259 4.14 12.78 -21.84
CA VAL A 259 2.97 13.48 -21.28
C VAL A 259 3.09 13.67 -19.77
N MET A 260 3.95 12.87 -19.14
CA MET A 260 4.32 13.00 -17.73
C MET A 260 5.75 12.52 -17.51
N VAL A 261 6.50 13.26 -16.71
CA VAL A 261 7.77 12.81 -16.14
C VAL A 261 7.70 13.02 -14.64
N GLU A 262 7.83 11.94 -13.89
CA GLU A 262 7.96 11.97 -12.45
C GLU A 262 9.38 11.59 -12.05
N THR A 263 9.96 12.35 -11.12
CA THR A 263 11.27 12.06 -10.51
C THR A 263 11.08 11.93 -9.02
N ILE A 264 11.50 10.79 -8.45
CA ILE A 264 11.49 10.48 -7.02
C ILE A 264 12.94 10.44 -6.56
N THR A 265 13.33 11.38 -5.69
CA THR A 265 14.67 11.45 -5.12
C THR A 265 14.62 11.07 -3.66
N SER A 266 15.21 9.94 -3.29
CA SER A 266 15.44 9.61 -1.89
C SER A 266 16.53 10.53 -1.34
N ILE A 267 16.20 11.27 -0.28
CA ILE A 267 17.15 12.14 0.42
C ILE A 267 17.85 11.30 1.50
N ASP A 268 17.06 10.52 2.23
CA ASP A 268 17.51 9.55 3.22
C ASP A 268 16.40 8.49 3.44
N SER A 269 16.58 7.59 4.41
CA SER A 269 15.62 6.53 4.71
C SER A 269 14.26 7.05 5.19
N THR A 270 14.17 8.29 5.67
CA THR A 270 12.95 8.90 6.23
C THR A 270 12.33 9.97 5.35
N ARG A 271 13.05 10.48 4.35
CA ARG A 271 12.62 11.63 3.53
C ARG A 271 12.88 11.41 2.06
N ARG A 272 11.94 11.86 1.24
CA ARG A 272 12.10 11.92 -0.20
C ARG A 272 11.37 13.11 -0.82
N LEU A 273 11.83 13.50 -1.99
CA LEU A 273 11.23 14.55 -2.80
C LEU A 273 10.69 13.91 -4.07
N ARG A 274 9.45 14.25 -4.46
CA ARG A 274 8.90 13.87 -5.76
C ARG A 274 8.55 15.12 -6.56
N THR A 275 8.86 15.09 -7.84
CA THR A 275 8.41 16.11 -8.79
C THR A 275 7.68 15.45 -9.93
N VAL A 276 6.47 15.90 -10.26
CA VAL A 276 5.68 15.38 -11.38
C VAL A 276 5.44 16.50 -12.37
N GLN A 277 6.16 16.45 -13.49
CA GLN A 277 5.98 17.37 -14.61
C GLN A 277 4.91 16.82 -15.56
N ARG A 278 3.98 17.67 -15.98
CA ARG A 278 2.93 17.33 -16.95
C ARG A 278 3.11 18.15 -18.22
N PHE A 279 2.91 17.50 -19.36
CA PHE A 279 3.08 18.08 -20.69
C PHE A 279 1.78 17.95 -21.49
N ASP A 280 1.55 18.86 -22.42
CA ASP A 280 0.48 18.73 -23.40
C ASP A 280 0.86 17.77 -24.54
N GLU A 281 -0.06 17.53 -25.48
CA GLU A 281 0.15 16.61 -26.59
C GLU A 281 1.24 17.07 -27.58
N THR A 282 1.59 18.34 -27.56
CA THR A 282 2.71 18.92 -28.31
C THR A 282 4.03 18.78 -27.55
N GLY A 283 4.04 18.25 -26.34
CA GLY A 283 5.22 18.19 -25.48
C GLY A 283 5.55 19.53 -24.81
N GLY A 284 4.64 20.50 -24.88
CA GLY A 284 4.74 21.75 -24.14
C GLY A 284 4.56 21.52 -22.64
N PHE A 285 5.42 22.09 -21.82
CA PHE A 285 5.30 22.04 -20.37
C PHE A 285 4.03 22.74 -19.90
N ARG A 286 3.27 22.11 -19.00
CA ARG A 286 2.06 22.70 -18.40
C ARG A 286 2.28 23.17 -16.98
N PHE A 287 2.69 22.25 -16.12
CA PHE A 287 2.92 22.51 -14.70
C PHE A 287 3.76 21.39 -14.09
N VAL A 288 4.28 21.65 -12.89
CA VAL A 288 4.95 20.65 -12.05
C VAL A 288 4.27 20.57 -10.68
N TYR A 289 4.06 19.36 -10.19
CA TYR A 289 3.79 19.13 -8.78
C TYR A 289 5.09 18.86 -8.05
N VAL A 290 5.27 19.44 -6.86
CA VAL A 290 6.37 19.16 -5.95
C VAL A 290 5.78 18.56 -4.68
N MET A 291 6.30 17.40 -4.27
CA MET A 291 5.82 16.67 -3.10
C MET A 291 6.97 16.42 -2.14
N ASN A 292 6.86 16.91 -0.92
CA ASN A 292 7.84 16.68 0.14
C ASN A 292 7.27 15.63 1.09
N GLU A 293 7.83 14.42 1.03
CA GLU A 293 7.27 13.24 1.69
C GLU A 293 8.20 12.71 2.78
N ARG A 294 7.59 12.32 3.90
CA ARG A 294 8.24 11.65 5.02
C ARG A 294 7.70 10.24 5.16
N ARG A 295 8.59 9.29 5.46
CA ARG A 295 8.20 7.92 5.75
C ARG A 295 7.37 7.91 7.03
N VAL A 296 6.27 7.19 7.01
CA VAL A 296 5.46 6.96 8.20
C VAL A 296 6.19 5.94 9.06
N VAL A 297 6.50 6.34 10.29
CA VAL A 297 7.08 5.48 11.32
C VAL A 297 5.97 5.18 12.31
N ASP A 298 5.81 3.92 12.70
CA ASP A 298 4.83 3.54 13.72
C ASP A 298 5.13 4.27 15.03
N ALA A 299 4.13 5.02 15.51
CA ALA A 299 4.25 5.91 16.66
C ALA A 299 4.49 5.15 17.97
N VAL A 300 4.22 3.84 18.02
CA VAL A 300 4.34 3.04 19.25
C VAL A 300 5.74 2.46 19.41
N SER A 301 6.43 2.14 18.32
CA SER A 301 7.71 1.43 18.35
C SER A 301 8.92 2.28 17.95
N GLY A 302 8.70 3.43 17.29
CA GLY A 302 9.78 4.18 16.63
C GLY A 302 10.49 3.38 15.53
N ALA A 303 10.00 2.18 15.23
CA ALA A 303 10.52 1.31 14.21
C ALA A 303 9.91 1.73 12.87
N MET A 304 10.77 1.88 11.86
CA MET A 304 10.30 1.81 10.48
C MET A 304 9.57 0.48 10.33
N GLU A 305 8.34 0.48 9.78
CA GLU A 305 7.59 -0.75 9.53
C GLU A 305 8.54 -1.79 8.92
N ARG A 306 8.73 -2.90 9.63
CA ARG A 306 9.69 -3.92 9.22
C ARG A 306 9.23 -4.48 7.89
N TYR A 307 10.19 -4.62 6.98
CA TYR A 307 10.10 -5.52 5.86
C TYR A 307 9.66 -6.90 6.37
N ASP A 308 8.46 -7.33 6.01
CA ASP A 308 7.97 -8.68 6.30
C ASP A 308 8.27 -9.58 5.09
N PRO A 309 9.18 -10.57 5.20
CA PRO A 309 9.53 -11.45 4.09
C PRO A 309 8.44 -12.47 3.74
N ASN A 310 7.36 -12.57 4.53
CA ASN A 310 6.40 -13.68 4.48
C ASN A 310 4.97 -13.23 4.13
N PHE A 311 4.80 -12.18 3.32
CA PHE A 311 3.52 -11.77 2.73
C PHE A 311 3.66 -11.34 1.27
#